data_AF-A0A1S2XAW2-F1
#
_entry.id   AF-A0A1S2XAW2-F1
#
_cell.length_a   1.000
_cell.length_b   1.000
_cell.length_c   1.000
_cell.angle_alpha   90.00
_cell.angle_beta   90.00
_cell.angle_gamma   90.00
#
_symmetry.space_group_name_H-M   'P 1'
#
loop_
_entity.id
_entity.type
_entity.pdbx_description
1 polymer ?
#
loop_
_entity_poly.entity_id
_entity_poly.type
_entity_poly.pdbx_seq_one_letter_code
_entity_poly.pdbx_strand_id
1 'polypeptide(L)'
;MPLCHSQWLSHPLTKSLFSKFLPTTTYASSFFPQRVPIFCFHSSSHSTKDGAVEHVFDNNNNFDEPKVKILKQKMEPLGINLDNSCLPGKYHNLFCPKCKGGQLKERSLSFHIISDGEFAMWRCFRPTCGWAGQVFADDKELDSKVNGNAKPFGQMDEESLGLEPLGPKLIAYFKERLISEKTLSRNAVRQQSDNKNVIAFTYKQNGLLVGCKYRTIEKRFWQRKGTEKVLYGHDDISHATEIIIVEGEIDKLSLEEAGYQNCVSVPVGAPGKVSSKDLPPIEKDTAYRYLWNCKAYLDKVVRIILATDNDPPGQALAEELARRLGRQRCWQVRWPKKDENTFFKDANEVLKYMGADALKRIVENAEPYTSAY
;
A
#
# COMPACT_ATOMS: atom_id res chain seq x y z
N MET A 1 -4.06 -24.65 -56.82
CA MET A 1 -4.17 -23.93 -58.11
C MET A 1 -5.53 -24.25 -58.71
N PRO A 2 -6.16 -23.35 -59.48
CA PRO A 2 -5.77 -21.97 -59.83
C PRO A 2 -6.08 -20.99 -58.66
N LEU A 3 -5.50 -19.80 -58.48
CA LEU A 3 -4.96 -18.73 -59.35
C LEU A 3 -6.01 -17.91 -60.12
N CYS A 4 -6.39 -16.75 -59.55
CA CYS A 4 -6.76 -15.59 -60.34
C CYS A 4 -6.11 -14.34 -59.72
N HIS A 5 -5.41 -13.55 -60.54
CA HIS A 5 -4.81 -12.26 -60.19
C HIS A 5 -5.72 -11.12 -60.68
N SER A 6 -5.74 -10.01 -59.95
CA SER A 6 -5.95 -8.69 -60.55
C SER A 6 -5.31 -7.59 -59.67
N GLN A 7 -4.18 -7.07 -60.15
CA GLN A 7 -3.53 -5.83 -59.68
C GLN A 7 -3.90 -4.65 -60.60
N TRP A 8 -3.40 -3.45 -60.25
CA TRP A 8 -3.31 -2.22 -61.07
C TRP A 8 -4.62 -1.40 -61.13
N LEU A 9 -4.63 -0.05 -61.09
CA LEU A 9 -3.61 1.00 -61.37
C LEU A 9 -3.67 2.08 -60.25
N SER A 10 -2.59 2.64 -59.68
CA SER A 10 -1.74 3.77 -60.16
C SER A 10 -2.52 4.95 -60.77
N HIS A 11 -2.32 6.23 -60.39
CA HIS A 11 -1.10 7.02 -60.67
C HIS A 11 -1.01 8.37 -59.84
N PRO A 12 -0.03 9.30 -60.03
CA PRO A 12 0.66 9.98 -58.91
C PRO A 12 0.61 11.54 -58.97
N LEU A 13 1.45 12.23 -58.16
CA LEU A 13 2.17 13.51 -58.41
C LEU A 13 3.08 13.80 -57.18
N THR A 14 4.36 13.38 -57.13
CA THR A 14 5.62 14.04 -57.57
C THR A 14 6.13 15.28 -56.81
N LYS A 15 7.29 15.12 -56.12
CA LYS A 15 8.49 16.01 -56.03
C LYS A 15 8.26 17.42 -55.42
N SER A 16 9.19 18.14 -54.75
CA SER A 16 10.66 18.22 -54.71
C SER A 16 11.05 19.13 -53.49
N LEU A 17 12.24 19.20 -52.87
CA LEU A 17 13.59 18.59 -53.03
C LEU A 17 14.43 18.77 -51.73
N PHE A 18 15.75 18.53 -51.81
CA PHE A 18 16.84 18.84 -50.85
C PHE A 18 17.11 20.38 -50.70
N SER A 19 17.98 20.96 -49.84
CA SER A 19 19.18 20.44 -49.13
C SER A 19 19.63 21.30 -47.93
N LYS A 20 20.44 20.69 -47.05
CA LYS A 20 21.54 21.22 -46.20
C LYS A 20 21.92 22.72 -46.34
N PHE A 21 22.25 23.36 -45.21
CA PHE A 21 23.58 23.96 -44.94
C PHE A 21 23.77 24.33 -43.46
N LEU A 22 24.96 24.03 -42.92
CA LEU A 22 25.51 24.61 -41.67
C LEU A 22 26.16 25.96 -41.99
N PRO A 23 26.34 26.86 -41.00
CA PRO A 23 27.71 27.05 -40.53
C PRO A 23 27.89 27.21 -39.01
N THR A 24 29.13 26.98 -38.63
CA THR A 24 29.79 27.21 -37.33
C THR A 24 29.77 28.65 -36.82
N THR A 25 29.73 28.81 -35.49
CA THR A 25 30.72 29.68 -34.81
C THR A 25 31.11 29.16 -33.42
N THR A 26 32.39 29.31 -33.12
CA THR A 26 33.07 28.98 -31.86
C THR A 26 32.79 29.99 -30.75
N TYR A 27 32.76 29.53 -29.49
CA TYR A 27 33.59 30.13 -28.44
C TYR A 27 33.96 29.09 -27.38
N ALA A 28 35.24 29.03 -27.03
CA ALA A 28 35.75 28.18 -25.97
C ALA A 28 36.11 29.02 -24.74
N SER A 29 35.82 28.53 -23.55
CA SER A 29 36.49 28.96 -22.33
C SER A 29 36.70 27.77 -21.39
N SER A 30 37.95 27.34 -21.31
CA SER A 30 38.43 26.30 -20.40
C SER A 30 38.62 26.86 -19.00
N PHE A 31 38.05 26.20 -17.98
CA PHE A 31 38.52 26.33 -16.60
C PHE A 31 38.68 24.95 -15.95
N PHE A 32 39.87 24.72 -15.40
CA PHE A 32 40.25 23.50 -14.69
C PHE A 32 39.62 23.45 -13.28
N PRO A 33 39.44 22.25 -12.69
CA PRO A 33 38.86 22.11 -11.36
C PRO A 33 39.87 22.44 -10.25
N GLN A 34 39.50 23.32 -9.32
CA GLN A 34 40.22 23.48 -8.06
C GLN A 34 39.69 22.52 -6.99
N ARG A 35 40.61 21.78 -6.35
CA ARG A 35 40.35 20.96 -5.17
C ARG A 35 40.19 21.84 -3.93
N VAL A 36 39.22 21.54 -3.07
CA VAL A 36 39.10 22.05 -1.69
C VAL A 36 38.74 20.85 -0.79
N PRO A 37 39.28 20.72 0.45
CA PRO A 37 39.65 19.40 0.98
C PRO A 37 38.60 18.71 1.87
N ILE A 38 38.82 17.40 2.05
CA ILE A 38 38.18 16.56 3.05
C ILE A 38 38.71 16.95 4.44
N PHE A 39 37.83 17.34 5.36
CA PHE A 39 38.16 17.44 6.78
C PHE A 39 37.94 16.09 7.48
N CYS A 40 39.02 15.35 7.70
CA CYS A 40 39.04 14.23 8.63
C CYS A 40 39.16 14.78 10.05
N PHE A 41 38.14 14.60 10.89
CA PHE A 41 38.27 14.80 12.33
C PHE A 41 38.87 13.54 12.97
N HIS A 42 40.13 13.62 13.39
CA HIS A 42 40.69 12.72 14.41
C HIS A 42 40.23 13.18 15.79
N SER A 43 39.59 12.29 16.55
CA SER A 43 39.32 12.48 17.97
C SER A 43 40.51 11.94 18.79
N SER A 44 41.43 12.83 19.15
CA SER A 44 42.52 12.51 20.07
C SER A 44 42.01 12.30 21.50
N SER A 45 42.52 11.27 22.16
CA SER A 45 42.28 10.97 23.57
C SER A 45 43.08 11.90 24.49
N HIS A 46 42.42 12.48 25.51
CA HIS A 46 43.10 13.01 26.69
C HIS A 46 42.33 12.66 27.97
N SER A 47 43.06 12.12 28.94
CA SER A 47 42.58 11.90 30.32
C SER A 47 43.01 13.05 31.22
N THR A 48 42.11 13.52 32.09
CA THR A 48 42.45 14.24 33.33
C THR A 48 41.57 13.74 34.47
N LYS A 49 42.09 13.88 35.70
CA LYS A 49 41.62 13.18 36.90
C LYS A 49 40.57 13.95 37.71
N ASP A 50 39.85 13.18 38.53
CA ASP A 50 39.36 13.47 39.88
C ASP A 50 38.83 14.88 40.19
N GLY A 51 37.50 14.95 40.35
CA GLY A 51 36.80 16.01 41.06
C GLY A 51 35.55 15.43 41.71
N ALA A 52 35.65 15.04 42.99
CA ALA A 52 34.51 14.55 43.75
C ALA A 52 33.57 15.72 44.08
N VAL A 53 32.32 15.62 43.64
CA VAL A 53 31.23 16.50 44.08
C VAL A 53 30.06 15.60 44.45
N GLU A 54 29.73 15.55 45.74
CA GLU A 54 28.51 14.90 46.21
C GLU A 54 27.30 15.67 45.67
N HIS A 55 26.57 15.05 44.74
CA HIS A 55 25.22 15.49 44.42
C HIS A 55 24.20 14.52 45.01
N VAL A 56 23.39 15.09 45.91
CA VAL A 56 22.33 14.45 46.68
C VAL A 56 21.45 13.56 45.80
N PHE A 57 21.21 12.34 46.25
CA PHE A 57 20.19 11.46 45.68
C PHE A 57 18.79 12.01 46.00
N ASP A 58 18.23 12.81 45.10
CA ASP A 58 16.79 13.10 45.09
C ASP A 58 16.01 11.85 44.66
N ASN A 59 15.86 10.91 45.61
CA ASN A 59 14.93 9.79 45.52
C ASN A 59 13.48 10.30 45.63
N ASN A 60 13.01 10.97 44.59
CA ASN A 60 11.58 11.29 44.40
C ASN A 60 11.05 10.65 43.11
N ASN A 61 11.27 9.35 42.99
CA ASN A 61 10.54 8.48 42.07
C ASN A 61 9.10 8.26 42.58
N ASN A 62 8.32 9.35 42.64
CA ASN A 62 6.89 9.30 42.94
C ASN A 62 6.13 8.87 41.67
N PHE A 63 6.42 7.65 41.21
CA PHE A 63 5.64 7.00 40.16
C PHE A 63 4.22 6.75 40.68
N ASP A 64 3.23 6.87 39.80
CA ASP A 64 1.85 6.49 40.10
C ASP A 64 1.74 4.95 40.10
N GLU A 65 2.32 4.34 41.15
CA GLU A 65 2.45 2.89 41.35
C GLU A 65 1.14 2.11 41.15
N PRO A 66 -0.06 2.65 41.51
CA PRO A 66 -1.34 2.03 41.16
C PRO A 66 -1.54 1.85 39.65
N LYS A 67 -1.23 2.86 38.82
CA LYS A 67 -1.45 2.81 37.36
C LYS A 67 -0.54 1.81 36.67
N VAL A 68 0.75 1.81 37.03
CA VAL A 68 1.73 0.83 36.51
C VAL A 68 1.31 -0.60 36.87
N LYS A 69 0.75 -0.81 38.06
CA LYS A 69 0.21 -2.11 38.48
C LYS A 69 -1.01 -2.53 37.65
N ILE A 70 -1.94 -1.61 37.38
CA ILE A 70 -3.10 -1.87 36.50
C ILE A 70 -2.65 -2.22 35.08
N LEU A 71 -1.69 -1.47 34.51
CA LEU A 71 -1.11 -1.78 33.21
C LEU A 71 -0.50 -3.19 33.18
N LYS A 72 0.25 -3.59 34.20
CA LYS A 72 0.82 -4.95 34.30
C LYS A 72 -0.28 -6.03 34.30
N GLN A 73 -1.35 -5.84 35.08
CA GLN A 73 -2.51 -6.75 35.11
C GLN A 73 -3.21 -6.86 33.75
N LYS A 74 -3.37 -5.74 33.03
CA LYS A 74 -3.97 -5.74 31.68
C LYS A 74 -3.07 -6.39 30.61
N MET A 75 -1.76 -6.51 30.86
CA MET A 75 -0.78 -7.11 29.92
C MET A 75 -0.58 -8.62 30.08
N GLU A 76 -0.80 -9.16 31.28
CA GLU A 76 -0.76 -10.60 31.56
C GLU A 76 -1.63 -11.45 30.61
N PRO A 77 -2.92 -11.15 30.35
CA PRO A 77 -3.75 -11.95 29.43
C PRO A 77 -3.30 -11.85 27.96
N LEU A 78 -2.48 -10.85 27.59
CA LEU A 78 -1.89 -10.78 26.25
C LEU A 78 -0.63 -11.64 26.11
N GLY A 79 -0.17 -12.29 27.19
CA GLY A 79 1.06 -13.07 27.24
C GLY A 79 2.33 -12.21 27.32
N ILE A 80 2.21 -10.91 27.63
CA ILE A 80 3.35 -10.04 27.88
C ILE A 80 3.62 -10.09 29.39
N ASN A 81 4.54 -10.97 29.80
CA ASN A 81 4.93 -11.05 31.21
C ASN A 81 5.94 -9.93 31.55
N LEU A 82 5.67 -9.17 32.61
CA LEU A 82 6.36 -7.92 32.95
C LEU A 82 6.99 -8.01 34.34
N ASP A 83 8.18 -8.60 34.37
CA ASP A 83 9.07 -8.65 35.52
C ASP A 83 9.27 -7.26 36.17
N ASN A 84 9.78 -7.23 37.40
CA ASN A 84 10.07 -5.98 38.13
C ASN A 84 11.12 -5.08 37.46
N SER A 85 11.83 -5.58 36.44
CA SER A 85 12.74 -4.81 35.57
C SER A 85 12.04 -3.91 34.55
N CYS A 86 10.75 -4.14 34.26
CA CYS A 86 9.98 -3.35 33.30
C CYS A 86 9.54 -2.00 33.88
N LEU A 87 10.50 -1.08 34.00
CA LEU A 87 10.30 0.27 34.52
C LEU A 87 9.63 1.20 33.48
N PRO A 88 8.74 2.12 33.91
CA PRO A 88 8.26 3.25 33.11
C PRO A 88 9.40 4.09 32.51
N GLY A 89 9.11 4.79 31.40
CA GLY A 89 10.07 5.67 30.72
C GLY A 89 11.18 4.94 29.97
N LYS A 90 11.21 3.60 29.96
CA LYS A 90 12.22 2.79 29.24
C LYS A 90 11.58 1.84 28.25
N TYR A 91 12.28 1.60 27.14
CA TYR A 91 11.94 0.55 26.17
C TYR A 91 12.57 -0.78 26.60
N HIS A 92 11.80 -1.85 26.49
CA HIS A 92 12.16 -3.21 26.89
C HIS A 92 12.02 -4.14 25.69
N ASN A 93 13.05 -4.94 25.40
CA ASN A 93 13.01 -5.95 24.35
C ASN A 93 12.67 -7.31 24.96
N LEU A 94 11.45 -7.78 24.70
CA LEU A 94 10.82 -8.97 25.27
C LEU A 94 10.62 -10.06 24.19
N PHE A 95 10.27 -11.26 24.63
CA PHE A 95 9.76 -12.29 23.73
C PHE A 95 8.35 -11.92 23.25
N CYS A 96 8.10 -11.98 21.95
CA CYS A 96 6.74 -11.79 21.43
C CYS A 96 5.90 -13.06 21.72
N PRO A 97 4.77 -12.97 22.44
CA PRO A 97 3.93 -14.14 22.73
C PRO A 97 3.27 -14.73 21.48
N LYS A 98 3.02 -13.92 20.43
CA LYS A 98 2.41 -14.38 19.16
C LYS A 98 3.35 -15.23 18.32
N CYS A 99 4.59 -14.81 18.08
CA CYS A 99 5.55 -15.56 17.25
C CYS A 99 6.62 -16.34 18.04
N LYS A 100 6.68 -16.18 19.36
CA LYS A 100 7.65 -16.82 20.27
C LYS A 100 9.13 -16.62 19.87
N GLY A 101 9.42 -15.50 19.18
CA GLY A 101 10.73 -15.19 18.63
C GLY A 101 11.11 -15.96 17.35
N GLY A 102 10.17 -16.73 16.78
CA GLY A 102 10.38 -17.58 15.62
C GLY A 102 11.43 -18.68 15.83
N GLN A 103 11.99 -19.21 14.73
CA GLN A 103 13.00 -20.27 14.78
C GLN A 103 14.24 -19.90 15.61
N LEU A 104 14.65 -18.62 15.56
CA LEU A 104 15.82 -18.11 16.28
C LEU A 104 15.54 -17.77 17.75
N LYS A 105 14.28 -17.87 18.22
CA LYS A 105 13.85 -17.49 19.58
C LYS A 105 14.39 -16.12 20.00
N GLU A 106 14.18 -15.11 19.16
CA GLU A 106 14.67 -13.75 19.42
C GLU A 106 13.69 -12.94 20.29
N ARG A 107 14.22 -11.96 21.04
CA ARG A 107 13.42 -10.96 21.78
C ARG A 107 12.94 -9.84 20.85
N SER A 108 11.99 -10.17 19.98
CA SER A 108 11.49 -9.29 18.91
C SER A 108 10.43 -8.28 19.34
N LEU A 109 9.90 -8.35 20.56
CA LEU A 109 8.84 -7.46 21.04
C LEU A 109 9.45 -6.26 21.75
N SER A 110 9.44 -5.09 21.12
CA SER A 110 9.67 -3.84 21.84
C SER A 110 8.41 -3.49 22.62
N PHE A 111 8.56 -3.19 23.91
CA PHE A 111 7.50 -2.86 24.85
C PHE A 111 7.91 -1.61 25.64
N HIS A 112 6.96 -0.72 25.93
CA HIS A 112 7.22 0.53 26.64
C HIS A 112 6.01 0.95 27.48
N ILE A 113 6.23 1.25 28.76
CA ILE A 113 5.29 2.00 29.60
C ILE A 113 5.79 3.44 29.62
N ILE A 114 4.93 4.41 29.31
CA ILE A 114 5.33 5.82 29.31
C ILE A 114 5.55 6.32 30.76
N SER A 115 6.35 7.38 30.94
CA SER A 115 6.95 7.72 32.24
C SER A 115 5.96 8.02 33.38
N ASP A 116 4.75 8.51 33.05
CA ASP A 116 3.66 8.80 33.99
C ASP A 116 2.82 7.56 34.36
N GLY A 117 3.02 6.43 33.67
CA GLY A 117 2.24 5.21 33.87
C GLY A 117 0.83 5.24 33.29
N GLU A 118 0.46 6.24 32.48
CA GLU A 118 -0.89 6.35 31.90
C GLU A 118 -1.18 5.24 30.88
N PHE A 119 -0.19 4.84 30.09
CA PHE A 119 -0.37 3.79 29.09
C PHE A 119 0.89 2.98 28.77
N ALA A 120 0.69 1.77 28.25
CA ALA A 120 1.72 0.89 27.71
C ALA A 120 1.51 0.66 26.21
N MET A 121 2.59 0.47 25.46
CA MET A 121 2.58 0.15 24.02
C MET A 121 3.56 -0.99 23.68
N TRP A 122 3.31 -1.71 22.59
CA TRP A 122 4.23 -2.73 22.09
C TRP A 122 4.22 -2.84 20.56
N ARG A 123 5.33 -3.37 20.01
CA ARG A 123 5.47 -3.79 18.61
C ARG A 123 6.48 -4.92 18.47
N CYS A 124 6.08 -5.99 17.81
CA CYS A 124 6.97 -7.06 17.37
C CYS A 124 7.64 -6.67 16.05
N PHE A 125 8.97 -6.49 16.09
CA PHE A 125 9.79 -6.14 14.94
C PHE A 125 10.14 -7.32 14.03
N ARG A 126 9.74 -8.56 14.38
CA ARG A 126 9.89 -9.71 13.47
C ARG A 126 8.98 -9.50 12.24
N PRO A 127 9.53 -9.47 11.01
CA PRO A 127 8.76 -9.17 9.80
C PRO A 127 7.58 -10.10 9.52
N THR A 128 7.65 -11.35 10.00
CA THR A 128 6.60 -12.36 9.86
C THR A 128 5.58 -12.33 11.01
N CYS A 129 5.59 -11.29 11.84
CA CYS A 129 4.69 -11.19 13.01
C CYS A 129 4.03 -9.82 13.13
N GLY A 130 4.79 -8.73 13.18
CA GLY A 130 4.27 -7.35 13.22
C GLY A 130 3.36 -6.98 14.41
N TRP A 131 3.06 -7.91 15.33
CA TRP A 131 2.04 -7.75 16.37
C TRP A 131 2.32 -6.55 17.27
N ALA A 132 1.37 -5.64 17.35
CA ALA A 132 1.48 -4.37 18.06
C ALA A 132 0.17 -4.02 18.77
N GLY A 133 0.22 -3.06 19.68
CA GLY A 133 -0.95 -2.55 20.40
C GLY A 133 -0.58 -1.58 21.51
N GLN A 134 -1.59 -1.12 22.25
CA GLN A 134 -1.44 -0.28 23.43
C GLN A 134 -2.58 -0.51 24.42
N VAL A 135 -2.40 -0.10 25.67
CA VAL A 135 -3.41 -0.18 26.74
C VAL A 135 -3.26 0.99 27.72
N PHE A 136 -4.37 1.50 28.26
CA PHE A 136 -4.40 2.59 29.25
C PHE A 136 -4.65 2.05 30.67
N ALA A 137 -4.17 2.77 31.68
CA ALA A 137 -4.38 2.45 33.09
C ALA A 137 -5.85 2.65 33.49
N ASP A 138 -6.41 3.83 33.22
CA ASP A 138 -7.81 4.17 33.51
C ASP A 138 -8.79 3.46 32.55
N ASP A 139 -9.92 2.98 33.08
CA ASP A 139 -11.03 2.39 32.30
C ASP A 139 -12.02 3.44 31.73
N LYS A 140 -11.52 4.62 31.32
CA LYS A 140 -12.35 5.69 30.79
C LYS A 140 -12.70 5.48 29.31
N GLU A 141 -13.67 4.61 29.08
CA GLU A 141 -14.63 4.83 28.01
C GLU A 141 -15.48 6.08 28.32
N LEU A 142 -15.07 7.27 27.87
CA LEU A 142 -15.95 8.23 27.16
C LEU A 142 -15.25 9.51 26.69
N ASP A 143 -15.60 9.88 25.45
CA ASP A 143 -15.84 11.23 24.91
C ASP A 143 -14.80 12.38 24.87
N SER A 144 -14.94 13.12 23.77
CA SER A 144 -14.73 14.57 23.61
C SER A 144 -13.33 15.24 23.65
N LYS A 145 -12.93 15.62 22.43
CA LYS A 145 -12.47 16.98 22.03
C LYS A 145 -11.12 17.53 22.57
N VAL A 146 -10.15 17.49 21.64
CA VAL A 146 -9.19 18.57 21.30
C VAL A 146 -8.24 19.05 22.43
N ASN A 147 -7.01 18.54 22.37
CA ASN A 147 -5.90 19.39 21.97
C ASN A 147 -4.91 18.62 21.07
N GLY A 148 -4.11 19.36 20.29
CA GLY A 148 -3.57 18.87 19.02
C GLY A 148 -2.39 17.88 19.07
N ASN A 149 -2.22 17.18 17.95
CA ASN A 149 -0.95 16.61 17.47
C ASN A 149 -0.36 15.34 18.12
N ALA A 150 -1.19 14.33 18.40
CA ALA A 150 -0.88 12.93 18.06
C ALA A 150 -2.14 12.06 18.20
N LYS A 151 -2.78 11.66 17.09
CA LYS A 151 -3.79 10.60 17.16
C LYS A 151 -3.07 9.24 17.22
N PRO A 152 -3.36 8.37 18.20
CA PRO A 152 -3.08 6.96 18.07
C PRO A 152 -3.77 6.44 16.80
N PHE A 153 -3.18 5.43 16.16
CA PHE A 153 -3.82 4.74 15.03
C PHE A 153 -4.96 3.87 15.59
N GLY A 154 -6.10 4.52 15.87
CA GLY A 154 -7.27 3.88 16.44
C GLY A 154 -7.67 2.70 15.56
N GLN A 155 -7.62 1.51 16.14
CA GLN A 155 -8.03 0.27 15.51
C GLN A 155 -9.47 0.46 15.03
N MET A 156 -9.67 0.47 13.71
CA MET A 156 -11.01 0.59 13.14
C MET A 156 -11.69 -0.77 13.22
N ASP A 157 -12.99 -0.74 13.39
CA ASP A 157 -13.87 -1.90 13.27
C ASP A 157 -15.05 -1.53 12.36
N GLU A 158 -15.85 -2.53 12.00
CA GLU A 158 -16.97 -2.33 11.09
C GLU A 158 -18.10 -1.51 11.79
N GLU A 159 -18.22 -1.60 13.12
CA GLU A 159 -19.24 -0.93 13.93
C GLU A 159 -19.01 0.59 14.07
N SER A 160 -17.81 1.02 14.45
CA SER A 160 -17.40 2.43 14.57
C SER A 160 -17.39 3.19 13.23
N LEU A 161 -17.44 2.47 12.11
CA LEU A 161 -17.63 3.03 10.76
C LEU A 161 -19.09 2.96 10.26
N GLY A 162 -20.01 2.42 11.06
CA GLY A 162 -21.42 2.24 10.68
C GLY A 162 -21.58 1.32 9.47
N LEU A 163 -20.81 0.23 9.40
CA LEU A 163 -20.85 -0.71 8.29
C LEU A 163 -21.74 -1.91 8.60
N GLU A 164 -22.65 -2.23 7.68
CA GLU A 164 -23.52 -3.39 7.73
C GLU A 164 -23.33 -4.28 6.48
N PRO A 165 -23.76 -5.56 6.51
CA PRO A 165 -23.79 -6.42 5.33
C PRO A 165 -24.58 -5.79 4.17
N LEU A 166 -24.22 -6.16 2.93
CA LEU A 166 -24.90 -5.64 1.74
C LEU A 166 -26.38 -6.02 1.72
N GLY A 167 -27.24 -5.03 1.51
CA GLY A 167 -28.67 -5.23 1.32
C GLY A 167 -29.02 -5.65 -0.12
N PRO A 168 -30.27 -6.11 -0.37
CA PRO A 168 -30.67 -6.68 -1.66
C PRO A 168 -30.41 -5.77 -2.88
N LYS A 169 -30.53 -4.44 -2.71
CA LYS A 169 -30.25 -3.47 -3.77
C LYS A 169 -28.79 -3.48 -4.23
N LEU A 170 -27.84 -3.53 -3.29
CA LEU A 170 -26.42 -3.56 -3.63
C LEU A 170 -25.96 -4.96 -4.06
N ILE A 171 -26.57 -6.02 -3.54
CA ILE A 171 -26.40 -7.39 -4.07
C ILE A 171 -26.82 -7.43 -5.55
N ALA A 172 -27.98 -6.88 -5.90
CA ALA A 172 -28.42 -6.79 -7.30
C ALA A 172 -27.45 -5.98 -8.18
N TYR A 173 -26.96 -4.83 -7.69
CA TYR A 173 -25.94 -4.02 -8.38
C TYR A 173 -24.65 -4.81 -8.69
N PHE A 174 -24.19 -5.67 -7.77
CA PHE A 174 -23.02 -6.52 -8.01
C PHE A 174 -23.35 -7.73 -8.90
N LYS A 175 -24.57 -8.27 -8.83
CA LYS A 175 -25.05 -9.34 -9.73
C LYS A 175 -25.09 -8.89 -11.19
N GLU A 176 -25.49 -7.65 -11.49
CA GLU A 176 -25.37 -7.03 -12.83
C GLU A 176 -23.92 -6.90 -13.35
N ARG A 177 -22.94 -7.11 -12.46
CA ARG A 177 -21.49 -7.08 -12.73
C ARG A 177 -20.87 -8.47 -12.70
N LEU A 178 -21.71 -9.50 -12.60
CA LEU A 178 -21.35 -10.92 -12.43
C LEU A 178 -20.46 -11.20 -11.21
N ILE A 179 -20.54 -10.37 -10.18
CA ILE A 179 -19.83 -10.57 -8.91
C ILE A 179 -20.78 -11.24 -7.90
N SER A 180 -20.33 -12.36 -7.35
CA SER A 180 -21.10 -13.20 -6.44
C SER A 180 -21.04 -12.72 -4.99
N GLU A 181 -22.08 -13.03 -4.21
CA GLU A 181 -22.12 -12.73 -2.76
C GLU A 181 -20.97 -13.40 -1.99
N LYS A 182 -20.49 -14.55 -2.46
CA LYS A 182 -19.30 -15.23 -1.91
C LYS A 182 -18.05 -14.36 -2.02
N THR A 183 -17.80 -13.82 -3.22
CA THR A 183 -16.68 -12.91 -3.49
C THR A 183 -16.82 -11.62 -2.71
N LEU A 184 -18.01 -11.01 -2.65
CA LEU A 184 -18.28 -9.81 -1.85
C LEU A 184 -17.99 -10.04 -0.36
N SER A 185 -18.41 -11.19 0.17
CA SER A 185 -18.20 -11.57 1.57
C SER A 185 -16.72 -11.80 1.89
N ARG A 186 -16.00 -12.57 1.05
CA ARG A 186 -14.55 -12.84 1.21
C ARG A 186 -13.74 -11.53 1.22
N ASN A 187 -14.11 -10.60 0.35
CA ASN A 187 -13.46 -9.30 0.21
C ASN A 187 -13.95 -8.24 1.21
N ALA A 188 -14.79 -8.64 2.17
CA ALA A 188 -15.40 -7.78 3.19
C ALA A 188 -16.04 -6.50 2.60
N VAL A 189 -16.72 -6.63 1.45
CA VAL A 189 -17.55 -5.54 0.93
C VAL A 189 -18.74 -5.36 1.86
N ARG A 190 -19.04 -4.09 2.19
CA ARG A 190 -20.09 -3.67 3.12
C ARG A 190 -20.91 -2.52 2.51
N GLN A 191 -21.96 -2.11 3.22
CA GLN A 191 -22.62 -0.82 2.97
C GLN A 191 -22.62 0.02 4.25
N GLN A 192 -22.85 1.33 4.11
CA GLN A 192 -23.14 2.15 5.29
C GLN A 192 -24.58 1.91 5.79
N SER A 193 -24.75 1.89 7.11
CA SER A 193 -26.05 1.75 7.77
C SER A 193 -26.92 3.02 7.67
N ASP A 194 -26.30 4.20 7.72
CA ASP A 194 -26.95 5.51 7.55
C ASP A 194 -27.39 5.78 6.11
N ASN A 195 -26.67 5.25 5.11
CA ASN A 195 -26.99 5.36 3.71
C ASN A 195 -26.75 4.05 2.95
N LYS A 196 -27.80 3.24 2.86
CA LYS A 196 -27.82 1.90 2.23
C LYS A 196 -27.59 1.89 0.71
N ASN A 197 -27.27 3.03 0.10
CA ASN A 197 -26.82 3.15 -1.30
C ASN A 197 -25.30 3.34 -1.44
N VAL A 198 -24.58 3.44 -0.32
CA VAL A 198 -23.12 3.58 -0.31
C VAL A 198 -22.47 2.23 -0.09
N ILE A 199 -21.66 1.81 -1.07
CA ILE A 199 -20.78 0.66 -0.99
C ILE A 199 -19.52 1.07 -0.23
N ALA A 200 -19.08 0.24 0.71
CA ALA A 200 -17.86 0.39 1.49
C ALA A 200 -16.90 -0.78 1.17
N PHE A 201 -15.70 -0.44 0.69
CA PHE A 201 -14.59 -1.37 0.50
C PHE A 201 -13.64 -1.24 1.69
N THR A 202 -13.56 -2.29 2.50
CA THR A 202 -12.74 -2.31 3.72
C THR A 202 -11.30 -2.72 3.42
N TYR A 203 -10.34 -1.86 3.68
CA TYR A 203 -8.91 -2.14 3.49
C TYR A 203 -8.38 -2.81 4.74
N LYS A 204 -7.96 -4.07 4.63
CA LYS A 204 -7.48 -4.88 5.75
C LYS A 204 -5.99 -5.20 5.64
N GLN A 205 -5.33 -5.26 6.80
CA GLN A 205 -3.94 -5.65 6.97
C GLN A 205 -3.80 -6.53 8.22
N ASN A 206 -3.30 -7.75 8.06
CA ASN A 206 -3.33 -8.82 9.05
C ASN A 206 -4.75 -9.06 9.60
N GLY A 207 -5.78 -8.95 8.76
CA GLY A 207 -7.20 -9.06 9.11
C GLY A 207 -7.80 -7.82 9.80
N LEU A 208 -6.97 -6.86 10.26
CA LEU A 208 -7.43 -5.63 10.92
C LEU A 208 -7.82 -4.57 9.90
N LEU A 209 -8.88 -3.81 10.19
CA LEU A 209 -9.34 -2.72 9.34
C LEU A 209 -8.42 -1.50 9.50
N VAL A 210 -7.72 -1.14 8.42
CA VAL A 210 -6.76 -0.01 8.39
C VAL A 210 -7.23 1.17 7.56
N GLY A 211 -8.28 0.99 6.75
CA GLY A 211 -8.91 2.06 5.98
C GLY A 211 -10.23 1.65 5.35
N CYS A 212 -11.01 2.63 4.88
CA CYS A 212 -12.25 2.36 4.15
C CYS A 212 -12.42 3.37 3.01
N LYS A 213 -12.74 2.86 1.82
CA LYS A 213 -13.10 3.61 0.63
C LYS A 213 -14.57 3.39 0.34
N TYR A 214 -15.28 4.48 0.08
CA TYR A 214 -16.71 4.49 -0.15
C TYR A 214 -16.99 4.88 -1.59
N ARG A 215 -18.03 4.28 -2.19
CA ARG A 215 -18.62 4.79 -3.44
C ARG A 215 -20.14 4.75 -3.41
N THR A 216 -20.78 5.69 -4.07
CA THR A 216 -22.18 5.53 -4.47
C THR A 216 -22.31 4.74 -5.77
N ILE A 217 -23.52 4.30 -6.07
CA ILE A 217 -23.90 3.67 -7.36
C ILE A 217 -23.55 4.61 -8.52
N GLU A 218 -23.78 5.91 -8.36
CA GLU A 218 -23.53 7.01 -9.30
C GLU A 218 -22.03 7.40 -9.41
N LYS A 219 -21.13 6.53 -8.95
CA LYS A 219 -19.66 6.69 -9.05
C LYS A 219 -19.09 7.93 -8.34
N ARG A 220 -19.69 8.39 -7.23
CA ARG A 220 -19.04 9.36 -6.33
C ARG A 220 -18.18 8.62 -5.31
N PHE A 221 -16.91 8.99 -5.15
CA PHE A 221 -15.94 8.29 -4.30
C PHE A 221 -15.38 9.18 -3.18
N TRP A 222 -15.12 8.58 -2.01
CA TRP A 222 -14.33 9.20 -0.94
C TRP A 222 -13.64 8.14 -0.09
N GLN A 223 -12.71 8.56 0.76
CA GLN A 223 -11.98 7.71 1.70
C GLN A 223 -12.04 8.31 3.10
N ARG A 224 -11.96 7.45 4.11
CA ARG A 224 -11.72 7.89 5.48
C ARG A 224 -10.40 8.67 5.54
N LYS A 225 -10.38 9.82 6.23
CA LYS A 225 -9.18 10.66 6.36
C LYS A 225 -8.27 10.13 7.47
N GLY A 226 -6.95 10.30 7.31
CA GLY A 226 -5.95 9.93 8.32
C GLY A 226 -5.71 8.43 8.46
N THR A 227 -6.14 7.63 7.49
CA THR A 227 -5.91 6.18 7.46
C THR A 227 -4.60 5.84 6.78
N GLU A 228 -4.05 4.67 7.08
CA GLU A 228 -2.92 4.17 6.30
C GLU A 228 -3.40 3.82 4.88
N LYS A 229 -2.63 4.19 3.87
CA LYS A 229 -2.91 3.77 2.49
C LYS A 229 -2.22 2.43 2.26
N VAL A 230 -2.98 1.39 2.00
CA VAL A 230 -2.51 0.08 1.54
C VAL A 230 -3.25 -0.31 0.26
N LEU A 231 -2.84 -1.41 -0.37
CA LEU A 231 -3.57 -1.99 -1.50
C LEU A 231 -4.85 -2.70 -1.01
N TYR A 232 -5.95 -2.64 -1.76
CA TYR A 232 -7.15 -3.41 -1.43
C TYR A 232 -6.89 -4.89 -1.72
N GLY A 233 -7.11 -5.77 -0.75
CA GLY A 233 -6.64 -7.17 -0.82
C GLY A 233 -5.19 -7.39 -0.38
N HIS A 234 -4.58 -6.46 0.34
CA HIS A 234 -3.20 -6.58 0.86
C HIS A 234 -2.89 -7.95 1.50
N ASP A 235 -3.82 -8.50 2.30
CA ASP A 235 -3.63 -9.80 2.97
C ASP A 235 -3.60 -10.98 1.99
N ASP A 236 -4.23 -10.85 0.81
CA ASP A 236 -4.29 -11.91 -0.21
C ASP A 236 -2.93 -12.14 -0.89
N ILE A 237 -2.04 -11.15 -0.86
CA ILE A 237 -0.67 -11.25 -1.44
C ILE A 237 0.39 -11.61 -0.39
N SER A 238 0.00 -11.96 0.83
CA SER A 238 0.90 -12.27 1.96
C SER A 238 1.99 -13.30 1.65
N HIS A 239 1.63 -14.30 0.84
CA HIS A 239 2.48 -15.42 0.41
C HIS A 239 2.62 -15.57 -1.11
N ALA A 240 2.14 -14.58 -1.89
CA ALA A 240 2.10 -14.66 -3.33
C ALA A 240 3.45 -14.32 -3.98
N THR A 241 3.90 -15.13 -4.95
CA THR A 241 5.06 -14.86 -5.80
C THR A 241 4.68 -14.20 -7.14
N GLU A 242 3.42 -14.36 -7.57
CA GLU A 242 2.80 -13.66 -8.68
C GLU A 242 1.56 -12.91 -8.19
N ILE A 243 1.36 -11.65 -8.60
CA ILE A 243 0.16 -10.87 -8.27
C ILE A 243 -0.40 -10.16 -9.49
N ILE A 244 -1.67 -9.77 -9.43
CA ILE A 244 -2.30 -8.87 -10.41
C ILE A 244 -2.65 -7.55 -9.72
N ILE A 245 -2.25 -6.41 -10.31
CA ILE A 245 -2.63 -5.08 -9.85
C ILE A 245 -3.63 -4.46 -10.84
N VAL A 246 -4.81 -4.08 -10.34
CA VAL A 246 -5.86 -3.35 -11.08
C VAL A 246 -6.03 -1.93 -10.55
N GLU A 247 -6.77 -1.09 -11.28
CA GLU A 247 -7.12 0.25 -10.81
C GLU A 247 -8.27 0.23 -9.76
N GLY A 248 -9.38 -0.43 -10.07
CA GLY A 248 -10.61 -0.40 -9.27
C GLY A 248 -10.83 -1.60 -8.36
N GLU A 249 -11.57 -1.40 -7.26
CA GLU A 249 -11.98 -2.50 -6.38
C GLU A 249 -12.92 -3.49 -7.08
N ILE A 250 -13.75 -3.02 -8.02
CA ILE A 250 -14.68 -3.87 -8.78
C ILE A 250 -13.91 -4.79 -9.74
N ASP A 251 -12.80 -4.33 -10.31
CA ASP A 251 -11.95 -5.13 -11.19
C ASP A 251 -11.22 -6.23 -10.42
N LYS A 252 -10.83 -5.94 -9.17
CA LYS A 252 -10.26 -6.95 -8.25
C LYS A 252 -11.28 -8.05 -7.95
N LEU A 253 -12.52 -7.68 -7.65
CA LEU A 253 -13.62 -8.63 -7.47
C LEU A 253 -13.91 -9.42 -8.76
N SER A 254 -13.79 -8.77 -9.93
CA SER A 254 -14.02 -9.42 -11.23
C SER A 254 -12.95 -10.46 -11.58
N LEU A 255 -11.69 -10.20 -11.22
CA LEU A 255 -10.60 -11.16 -11.38
C LEU A 255 -10.71 -12.33 -10.39
N GLU A 256 -11.29 -12.14 -9.21
CA GLU A 256 -11.59 -13.24 -8.30
C GLU A 256 -12.66 -14.19 -8.84
N GLU A 257 -13.68 -13.67 -9.54
CA GLU A 257 -14.64 -14.53 -10.28
C GLU A 257 -13.96 -15.32 -11.42
N ALA A 258 -12.84 -14.82 -11.97
CA ALA A 258 -11.96 -15.54 -12.88
C ALA A 258 -10.95 -16.47 -12.19
N GLY A 259 -11.01 -16.60 -10.85
CA GLY A 259 -10.18 -17.49 -10.03
C GLY A 259 -8.93 -16.87 -9.40
N TYR A 260 -8.68 -15.57 -9.59
CA TYR A 260 -7.49 -14.89 -9.06
C TYR A 260 -7.74 -14.21 -7.72
N GLN A 261 -7.39 -14.90 -6.63
CA GLN A 261 -7.39 -14.31 -5.29
C GLN A 261 -6.15 -13.44 -5.03
N ASN A 262 -5.02 -13.71 -5.72
CA ASN A 262 -3.77 -12.93 -5.69
C ASN A 262 -3.87 -11.59 -6.46
N CYS A 263 -5.05 -10.98 -6.52
CA CYS A 263 -5.29 -9.69 -7.14
C CYS A 263 -5.42 -8.59 -6.07
N VAL A 264 -4.98 -7.37 -6.39
CA VAL A 264 -5.09 -6.18 -5.53
C VAL A 264 -5.44 -4.93 -6.34
N SER A 265 -6.17 -3.98 -5.75
CA SER A 265 -6.43 -2.67 -6.38
C SER A 265 -5.69 -1.52 -5.71
N VAL A 266 -5.37 -0.48 -6.49
CA VAL A 266 -4.74 0.74 -5.97
C VAL A 266 -5.76 1.62 -5.23
N PRO A 267 -5.41 2.26 -4.11
CA PRO A 267 -6.38 3.02 -3.33
C PRO A 267 -6.87 4.28 -4.04
N VAL A 268 -5.99 5.02 -4.72
CA VAL A 268 -6.24 6.41 -5.14
C VAL A 268 -6.70 6.54 -6.61
N GLY A 269 -6.83 5.44 -7.35
CA GLY A 269 -7.08 5.44 -8.80
C GLY A 269 -5.85 5.89 -9.61
N ALA A 270 -6.03 6.06 -10.92
CA ALA A 270 -4.98 6.48 -11.84
C ALA A 270 -4.59 7.97 -11.75
N PRO A 271 -3.31 8.32 -12.05
CA PRO A 271 -2.91 9.70 -12.29
C PRO A 271 -3.37 10.16 -13.68
N GLY A 272 -3.63 11.45 -13.85
CA GLY A 272 -3.99 12.00 -15.17
C GLY A 272 -2.86 11.97 -16.22
N LYS A 273 -1.61 11.75 -15.82
CA LYS A 273 -0.45 11.53 -16.68
C LYS A 273 0.74 10.95 -15.92
N VAL A 274 1.70 10.39 -16.65
CA VAL A 274 3.02 9.95 -16.14
C VAL A 274 3.81 11.15 -15.62
N SER A 275 4.61 10.97 -14.57
CA SER A 275 5.52 11.99 -14.07
C SER A 275 6.68 12.20 -15.04
N SER A 276 6.82 13.41 -15.59
CA SER A 276 7.99 13.81 -16.39
C SER A 276 9.26 14.03 -15.56
N LYS A 277 9.20 13.81 -14.24
CA LYS A 277 10.34 13.88 -13.31
C LYS A 277 10.83 12.48 -12.99
N ASP A 278 12.07 12.39 -12.53
CA ASP A 278 12.58 11.18 -11.87
C ASP A 278 11.72 10.76 -10.70
N LEU A 279 11.85 9.49 -10.29
CA LEU A 279 11.15 8.99 -9.12
C LEU A 279 11.61 9.75 -7.87
N PRO A 280 10.70 10.32 -7.07
CA PRO A 280 11.07 10.91 -5.81
C PRO A 280 11.60 9.83 -4.84
N PRO A 281 12.45 10.19 -3.87
CA PRO A 281 12.80 9.30 -2.75
C PRO A 281 11.54 8.74 -2.07
N ILE A 282 11.62 7.52 -1.55
CA ILE A 282 10.50 6.76 -0.94
C ILE A 282 9.77 7.60 0.13
N GLU A 283 10.51 8.39 0.89
CA GLU A 283 10.02 9.26 1.96
C GLU A 283 9.18 10.44 1.43
N LYS A 284 9.40 10.83 0.17
CA LYS A 284 8.74 11.96 -0.51
C LYS A 284 7.68 11.52 -1.52
N ASP A 285 7.62 10.25 -1.86
CA ASP A 285 6.66 9.67 -2.82
C ASP A 285 5.26 9.46 -2.18
N THR A 286 4.60 10.56 -1.83
CA THR A 286 3.33 10.55 -1.09
C THR A 286 2.14 10.04 -1.90
N ALA A 287 2.17 10.19 -3.23
CA ALA A 287 1.13 9.69 -4.13
C ALA A 287 1.09 8.15 -4.15
N TYR A 288 2.26 7.51 -4.19
CA TYR A 288 2.41 6.04 -4.26
C TYR A 288 2.82 5.42 -2.92
N ARG A 289 2.63 6.14 -1.81
CA ARG A 289 2.94 5.68 -0.44
C ARG A 289 2.37 4.29 -0.12
N TYR A 290 1.24 3.92 -0.73
CA TYR A 290 0.64 2.61 -0.59
C TYR A 290 1.53 1.45 -1.05
N LEU A 291 2.37 1.64 -2.07
CA LEU A 291 3.36 0.64 -2.48
C LEU A 291 4.43 0.46 -1.41
N TRP A 292 4.90 1.56 -0.83
CA TRP A 292 5.94 1.55 0.20
C TRP A 292 5.45 0.96 1.52
N ASN A 293 4.20 1.23 1.90
CA ASN A 293 3.54 0.58 3.03
C ASN A 293 3.36 -0.94 2.78
N CYS A 294 3.18 -1.36 1.53
CA CYS A 294 3.11 -2.78 1.14
C CYS A 294 4.48 -3.41 0.78
N LYS A 295 5.61 -2.70 0.92
CA LYS A 295 6.91 -3.09 0.33
C LYS A 295 7.38 -4.48 0.77
N ALA A 296 7.23 -4.82 2.04
CA ALA A 296 7.63 -6.12 2.60
C ALA A 296 6.91 -7.33 1.98
N TYR A 297 5.82 -7.10 1.25
CA TYR A 297 5.12 -8.10 0.45
C TYR A 297 5.53 -8.01 -1.03
N LEU A 298 5.49 -6.80 -1.61
CA LEU A 298 5.84 -6.55 -3.02
C LEU A 298 7.30 -6.88 -3.37
N ASP A 299 8.21 -6.88 -2.41
CA ASP A 299 9.61 -7.31 -2.60
C ASP A 299 9.73 -8.82 -2.87
N LYS A 300 8.79 -9.65 -2.39
CA LYS A 300 8.79 -11.11 -2.58
C LYS A 300 8.21 -11.52 -3.94
N VAL A 301 7.46 -10.62 -4.58
CA VAL A 301 6.74 -10.88 -5.83
C VAL A 301 7.73 -10.86 -6.99
N VAL A 302 7.80 -11.94 -7.76
CA VAL A 302 8.67 -12.04 -8.95
C VAL A 302 7.95 -11.64 -10.24
N ARG A 303 6.61 -11.80 -10.29
CA ARG A 303 5.78 -11.43 -11.43
C ARG A 303 4.58 -10.58 -11.03
N ILE A 304 4.45 -9.42 -11.66
CA ILE A 304 3.40 -8.43 -11.39
C ILE A 304 2.66 -8.19 -12.71
N ILE A 305 1.42 -8.65 -12.78
CA ILE A 305 0.56 -8.42 -13.94
C ILE A 305 -0.21 -7.11 -13.71
N LEU A 306 -0.05 -6.15 -14.61
CA LEU A 306 -0.72 -4.85 -14.59
C LEU A 306 -1.96 -4.93 -15.47
N ALA A 307 -3.12 -4.90 -14.83
CA ALA A 307 -4.45 -4.98 -15.41
C ALA A 307 -5.22 -3.68 -15.14
N THR A 308 -4.59 -2.55 -15.47
CA THR A 308 -5.17 -1.20 -15.36
C THR A 308 -6.13 -0.91 -16.50
N ASP A 309 -6.94 0.13 -16.34
CA ASP A 309 -7.91 0.57 -17.34
C ASP A 309 -7.27 0.89 -18.70
N ASN A 310 -8.02 0.62 -19.78
CA ASN A 310 -7.61 0.84 -21.17
C ASN A 310 -7.81 2.28 -21.65
N ASP A 311 -7.38 3.24 -20.84
CA ASP A 311 -7.47 4.67 -21.13
C ASP A 311 -6.17 5.40 -20.73
N PRO A 312 -5.96 6.67 -21.13
CA PRO A 312 -4.70 7.37 -20.86
C PRO A 312 -4.33 7.46 -19.37
N PRO A 313 -5.28 7.67 -18.42
CA PRO A 313 -5.01 7.52 -16.99
C PRO A 313 -4.54 6.10 -16.61
N GLY A 314 -5.25 5.04 -16.99
CA GLY A 314 -4.87 3.67 -16.66
C GLY A 314 -3.50 3.28 -17.22
N GLN A 315 -3.17 3.72 -18.44
CA GLN A 315 -1.83 3.58 -19.03
C GLN A 315 -0.76 4.32 -18.21
N ALA A 316 -1.06 5.54 -17.76
CA ALA A 316 -0.17 6.31 -16.90
C ALA A 316 0.02 5.69 -15.50
N LEU A 317 -1.02 5.05 -14.96
CA LEU A 317 -0.93 4.26 -13.73
C LEU A 317 0.01 3.07 -13.92
N ALA A 318 -0.19 2.27 -14.97
CA ALA A 318 0.67 1.10 -15.25
C ALA A 318 2.14 1.48 -15.37
N GLU A 319 2.43 2.60 -16.06
CA GLU A 319 3.78 3.14 -16.21
C GLU A 319 4.39 3.58 -14.87
N GLU A 320 3.66 4.36 -14.05
CA GLU A 320 4.13 4.80 -12.73
C GLU A 320 4.28 3.65 -11.72
N LEU A 321 3.48 2.58 -11.83
CA LEU A 321 3.64 1.32 -11.11
C LEU A 321 4.90 0.58 -11.58
N ALA A 322 5.08 0.38 -12.89
CA ALA A 322 6.22 -0.33 -13.46
C ALA A 322 7.56 0.33 -13.15
N ARG A 323 7.61 1.67 -13.14
CA ARG A 323 8.79 2.44 -12.72
C ARG A 323 9.19 2.16 -11.26
N ARG A 324 8.23 1.99 -10.35
CA ARG A 324 8.47 1.78 -8.90
C ARG A 324 8.67 0.33 -8.50
N LEU A 325 7.98 -0.58 -9.18
CA LEU A 325 8.00 -2.02 -8.90
C LEU A 325 9.10 -2.75 -9.69
N GLY A 326 9.72 -2.07 -10.66
CA GLY A 326 10.75 -2.62 -11.54
C GLY A 326 10.12 -3.25 -12.77
N ARG A 327 10.31 -2.61 -13.94
CA ARG A 327 9.71 -3.00 -15.22
C ARG A 327 9.95 -4.46 -15.59
N GLN A 328 11.12 -5.00 -15.27
CA GLN A 328 11.51 -6.39 -15.52
C GLN A 328 10.67 -7.42 -14.73
N ARG A 329 9.95 -6.97 -13.69
CA ARG A 329 8.96 -7.76 -12.95
C ARG A 329 7.52 -7.47 -13.37
N CYS A 330 7.30 -6.63 -14.39
CA CYS A 330 5.97 -6.20 -14.80
C CYS A 330 5.56 -6.84 -16.13
N TRP A 331 4.30 -7.21 -16.21
CA TRP A 331 3.60 -7.69 -17.40
C TRP A 331 2.34 -6.82 -17.59
N GLN A 332 1.85 -6.65 -18.82
CA GLN A 332 0.65 -5.86 -19.12
C GLN A 332 -0.45 -6.75 -19.70
N VAL A 333 -1.67 -6.61 -19.19
CA VAL A 333 -2.86 -7.18 -19.84
C VAL A 333 -3.21 -6.34 -21.07
N ARG A 334 -3.38 -7.02 -22.22
CA ARG A 334 -3.99 -6.43 -23.42
C ARG A 334 -5.48 -6.75 -23.41
N TRP A 335 -6.30 -5.77 -23.05
CA TRP A 335 -7.75 -5.91 -23.15
C TRP A 335 -8.17 -6.12 -24.60
N PRO A 336 -9.04 -7.10 -24.91
CA PRO A 336 -9.36 -7.42 -26.31
C PRO A 336 -10.27 -6.38 -26.95
N LYS A 337 -10.39 -6.48 -28.28
CA LYS A 337 -11.40 -5.73 -29.03
C LYS A 337 -12.81 -6.11 -28.57
N LYS A 338 -13.66 -5.10 -28.41
CA LYS A 338 -15.09 -5.20 -28.11
C LYS A 338 -15.92 -5.11 -29.40
N ASP A 339 -15.46 -4.28 -30.34
CA ASP A 339 -15.94 -4.17 -31.71
C ASP A 339 -14.77 -3.80 -32.65
N GLU A 340 -15.04 -3.36 -33.88
CA GLU A 340 -14.01 -2.99 -34.85
C GLU A 340 -13.11 -1.84 -34.37
N ASN A 341 -13.70 -0.88 -33.63
CA ASN A 341 -13.14 0.42 -33.28
C ASN A 341 -12.87 0.58 -31.78
N THR A 342 -13.55 -0.18 -30.91
CA THR A 342 -13.39 -0.10 -29.46
C THR A 342 -12.81 -1.38 -28.85
N PHE A 343 -12.12 -1.20 -27.73
CA PHE A 343 -11.60 -2.26 -26.89
C PHE A 343 -12.36 -2.26 -25.57
N PHE A 344 -12.37 -3.39 -24.86
CA PHE A 344 -12.86 -3.40 -23.48
C PHE A 344 -12.00 -2.47 -22.61
N LYS A 345 -12.66 -1.78 -21.68
CA LYS A 345 -12.01 -0.82 -20.78
C LYS A 345 -11.26 -1.50 -19.63
N ASP A 346 -11.89 -2.48 -18.99
CA ASP A 346 -11.46 -2.99 -17.70
C ASP A 346 -11.84 -4.48 -17.50
N ALA A 347 -11.44 -5.04 -16.36
CA ALA A 347 -11.69 -6.46 -16.05
C ALA A 347 -13.20 -6.74 -15.88
N ASN A 348 -13.97 -5.79 -15.33
CA ASN A 348 -15.40 -5.99 -15.15
C ASN A 348 -16.17 -6.01 -16.47
N GLU A 349 -15.80 -5.17 -17.45
CA GLU A 349 -16.39 -5.25 -18.78
C GLU A 349 -16.12 -6.62 -19.42
N VAL A 350 -14.86 -7.09 -19.41
CA VAL A 350 -14.53 -8.41 -19.98
C VAL A 350 -15.30 -9.53 -19.27
N LEU A 351 -15.38 -9.51 -17.94
CA LEU A 351 -16.18 -10.48 -17.19
C LEU A 351 -17.64 -10.47 -17.65
N LYS A 352 -18.26 -9.30 -17.75
CA LYS A 352 -19.67 -9.14 -18.13
C LYS A 352 -20.00 -9.58 -19.55
N TYR A 353 -19.11 -9.34 -20.51
CA TYR A 353 -19.37 -9.56 -21.93
C TYR A 353 -18.78 -10.88 -22.48
N MET A 354 -17.71 -11.40 -21.85
CA MET A 354 -17.00 -12.60 -22.32
C MET A 354 -16.92 -13.74 -21.28
N GLY A 355 -17.26 -13.46 -20.02
CA GLY A 355 -17.27 -14.45 -18.93
C GLY A 355 -15.90 -14.69 -18.27
N ALA A 356 -15.95 -15.39 -17.15
CA ALA A 356 -14.80 -15.65 -16.27
C ALA A 356 -13.64 -16.39 -16.98
N ASP A 357 -13.93 -17.42 -17.78
CA ASP A 357 -12.90 -18.19 -18.49
C ASP A 357 -12.17 -17.36 -19.56
N ALA A 358 -12.86 -16.41 -20.19
CA ALA A 358 -12.24 -15.50 -21.14
C ALA A 358 -11.33 -14.50 -20.43
N LEU A 359 -11.83 -13.86 -19.36
CA LEU A 359 -11.03 -12.98 -18.50
C LEU A 359 -9.77 -13.71 -17.98
N LYS A 360 -9.92 -14.96 -17.56
CA LYS A 360 -8.80 -15.79 -17.11
C LYS A 360 -7.72 -15.95 -18.18
N ARG A 361 -8.09 -16.38 -19.39
CA ARG A 361 -7.16 -16.54 -20.52
C ARG A 361 -6.49 -15.22 -20.92
N ILE A 362 -7.22 -14.10 -20.87
CA ILE A 362 -6.68 -12.77 -21.20
C ILE A 362 -5.55 -12.38 -20.22
N VAL A 363 -5.71 -12.70 -18.94
CA VAL A 363 -4.68 -12.47 -17.91
C VAL A 363 -3.50 -13.44 -18.04
N GLU A 364 -3.75 -14.72 -18.36
CA GLU A 364 -2.68 -15.71 -18.61
C GLU A 364 -1.77 -15.30 -19.77
N ASN A 365 -2.34 -14.64 -20.79
CA ASN A 365 -1.63 -14.10 -21.96
C ASN A 365 -1.07 -12.68 -21.76
N ALA A 366 -0.92 -12.19 -20.51
CA ALA A 366 -0.29 -10.90 -20.25
C ALA A 366 1.17 -10.85 -20.77
N GLU A 367 1.48 -9.81 -21.55
CA GLU A 367 2.77 -9.61 -22.24
C GLU A 367 3.80 -8.96 -21.31
N PRO A 368 5.12 -9.18 -21.47
CA PRO A 368 6.13 -8.44 -20.72
C PRO A 368 5.96 -6.92 -20.88
N TYR A 369 6.10 -6.15 -19.79
CA TYR A 369 5.92 -4.70 -19.82
C TYR A 369 7.09 -4.01 -20.54
N THR A 370 6.95 -3.82 -21.85
CA THR A 370 7.81 -2.95 -22.65
C THR A 370 7.36 -1.51 -22.48
N SER A 371 8.31 -0.59 -22.26
CA SER A 371 8.01 0.83 -22.27
C SER A 371 7.51 1.24 -23.67
N ALA A 372 6.33 1.84 -23.75
CA ALA A 372 5.99 2.66 -24.90
C ALA A 372 7.02 3.80 -25.01
N TYR A 373 7.43 4.09 -26.25
CA TYR A 373 8.52 5.00 -26.61
C TYR A 373 8.36 6.43 -26.05
#